data_AF-A0A067PGN1-F1
#
_entry.id   AF-A0A067PGN1-F1
#
_cell.length_a   1.000
_cell.length_b   1.000
_cell.length_c   1.000
_cell.angle_alpha   90.00
_cell.angle_beta   90.00
_cell.angle_gamma   90.00
#
_symmetry.space_group_name_H-M   'P 1'
#
loop_
_entity.id
_entity.type
_entity.pdbx_description
1 polymer ?
#
loop_
_entity_poly.entity_id
_entity_poly.type
_entity_poly.pdbx_seq_one_letter_code
_entity_poly.pdbx_strand_id
1 'polypeptide(L)'
;PPPEDNRPEWFPFKSQIDFDFAYQHFIEVQNSEGSINKAIEWWAAALLKHEDFPPWTSVQELYKTIDSIQMGNAPWKTYKIHYEGPLPPGTPPKWMTKTYELVTWDALQLIQNQLLTTDFEKDVTPVPYRQFDKEGWQVWSNLMSGDWAYK
;
A
#
# COMPACT_ATOMS: atom_id res chain seq x y z
N PRO A 1 -17.07 14.24 -1.15
CA PRO A 1 -15.76 14.51 -0.52
C PRO A 1 -15.53 13.59 0.69
N PRO A 2 -14.39 12.88 0.78
CA PRO A 2 -13.93 12.48 2.11
C PRO A 2 -13.81 13.77 2.93
N PRO A 3 -13.99 13.72 4.27
CA PRO A 3 -13.75 14.90 5.09
C PRO A 3 -12.37 15.47 4.72
N GLU A 4 -12.29 16.78 4.46
CA GLU A 4 -11.01 17.44 4.30
C GLU A 4 -10.15 17.06 5.51
N ASP A 5 -9.09 16.31 5.22
CA ASP A 5 -8.17 15.92 6.25
C ASP A 5 -7.36 17.16 6.60
N ASN A 6 -7.77 17.88 7.63
CA ASN A 6 -7.09 19.08 8.14
C ASN A 6 -5.68 18.81 8.67
N ARG A 7 -5.18 17.57 8.56
CA ARG A 7 -3.82 17.21 8.90
C ARG A 7 -2.85 17.74 7.83
N PRO A 8 -1.61 18.10 8.21
CA PRO A 8 -0.60 18.48 7.23
C PRO A 8 -0.37 17.38 6.21
N GLU A 9 0.05 17.74 5.00
CA GLU A 9 0.38 16.78 3.92
C GLU A 9 1.45 15.77 4.34
N TRP A 10 2.32 16.15 5.27
CA TRP A 10 3.34 15.30 5.86
C TRP A 10 2.86 14.54 7.11
N PHE A 11 1.59 14.48 7.45
CA PHE A 11 1.14 13.63 8.57
C PHE A 11 1.41 12.14 8.22
N PRO A 12 1.99 11.32 9.12
CA PRO A 12 2.14 11.48 10.57
C PRO A 12 3.48 12.07 11.05
N PHE A 13 4.30 12.60 10.15
CA PHE A 13 5.58 13.21 10.47
C PHE A 13 5.40 14.52 11.25
N LYS A 14 6.34 14.88 12.13
CA LYS A 14 6.22 16.09 12.96
C LYS A 14 6.48 17.35 12.14
N SER A 15 7.28 17.25 11.09
CA SER A 15 7.63 18.34 10.18
C SER A 15 7.84 17.84 8.76
N GLN A 16 7.86 18.78 7.80
CA GLN A 16 8.17 18.48 6.41
C GLN A 16 9.58 17.88 6.23
N ILE A 17 10.57 18.37 6.98
CA ILE A 17 11.95 17.86 6.89
C ILE A 17 12.07 16.41 7.35
N ASP A 18 11.25 15.99 8.33
CA ASP A 18 11.16 14.59 8.75
C ASP A 18 10.61 13.72 7.60
N PHE A 19 9.54 14.17 6.94
CA PHE A 19 8.98 13.48 5.79
C PHE A 19 9.98 13.38 4.64
N ASP A 20 10.64 14.47 4.27
CA ASP A 20 11.62 14.49 3.18
C ASP A 20 12.80 13.55 3.48
N PHE A 21 13.26 13.53 4.73
CA PHE A 21 14.27 12.57 5.19
C PHE A 21 13.80 11.12 5.00
N ALA A 22 12.60 10.79 5.49
CA ALA A 22 12.03 9.46 5.34
C ALA A 22 11.88 9.06 3.88
N TYR A 23 11.33 9.95 3.06
CA TYR A 23 11.10 9.74 1.63
C TYR A 23 12.41 9.49 0.87
N GLN A 24 13.42 10.35 1.06
CA GLN A 24 14.73 10.19 0.44
C GLN A 24 15.38 8.85 0.80
N HIS A 25 15.41 8.51 2.09
CA HIS A 25 16.13 7.34 2.59
C HIS A 25 15.40 6.03 2.32
N PHE A 26 14.07 6.00 2.43
CA PHE A 26 13.27 4.79 2.29
C PHE A 26 12.80 4.54 0.85
N ILE A 27 12.35 5.57 0.14
CA ILE A 27 11.77 5.43 -1.21
C ILE A 27 12.83 5.64 -2.30
N GLU A 28 13.53 6.78 -2.28
CA GLU A 28 14.40 7.15 -3.40
C GLU A 28 15.72 6.37 -3.41
N VAL A 29 16.44 6.37 -2.28
CA VAL A 29 17.80 5.80 -2.20
C VAL A 29 17.80 4.39 -1.63
N GLN A 30 16.72 3.98 -0.94
CA GLN A 30 16.58 2.66 -0.32
C GLN A 30 17.80 2.28 0.53
N ASN A 31 18.20 3.19 1.41
CA ASN A 31 19.36 3.03 2.27
C ASN A 31 19.18 1.82 3.21
N SER A 32 20.30 1.14 3.51
CA SER A 32 20.28 0.07 4.51
C SER A 32 19.94 0.62 5.89
N GLU A 33 19.38 -0.22 6.77
CA GLU A 33 19.07 0.16 8.16
C GLU A 33 20.26 0.78 8.89
N GLY A 34 21.47 0.22 8.70
CA GLY A 34 22.69 0.77 9.28
C GLY A 34 23.09 2.14 8.71
N SER A 35 22.80 2.40 7.44
CA SER A 35 23.00 3.72 6.82
C SER A 35 22.03 4.76 7.39
N ILE A 36 20.75 4.39 7.52
CA ILE A 36 19.72 5.27 8.09
C ILE A 36 20.00 5.58 9.56
N ASN A 37 20.37 4.58 10.36
CA ASN A 37 20.75 4.80 11.77
C ASN A 37 21.91 5.80 11.90
N LYS A 38 22.95 5.70 11.05
CA LYS A 38 24.05 6.67 11.04
C LYS A 38 23.58 8.08 10.69
N ALA A 39 22.67 8.21 9.73
CA ALA A 39 22.11 9.51 9.37
C ALA A 39 21.29 10.11 10.53
N ILE A 40 20.51 9.30 11.25
CA ILE A 40 19.79 9.69 12.47
C ILE A 40 20.78 10.12 13.58
N GLU A 41 21.87 9.38 13.77
CA GLU A 41 22.93 9.74 14.74
C GLU A 41 23.60 11.07 14.40
N TRP A 42 23.87 11.34 13.12
CA TRP A 42 24.41 12.64 12.68
C TRP A 42 23.42 13.78 12.90
N TRP A 43 22.14 13.54 12.65
CA TRP A 43 21.09 14.50 12.96
C TRP A 43 21.04 14.79 14.46
N ALA A 44 21.07 13.75 15.30
CA ALA A 44 21.14 13.89 16.76
C ALA A 44 22.36 14.74 17.18
N ALA A 45 23.54 14.43 16.64
CA ALA A 45 24.77 15.15 16.95
C ALA A 45 24.71 16.63 16.54
N ALA A 46 24.05 16.96 15.42
CA ALA A 46 23.85 18.33 14.99
C ALA A 46 22.91 19.12 15.94
N LEU A 47 21.89 18.45 16.48
CA LEU A 47 20.90 19.06 17.38
C LEU A 47 21.37 19.20 18.83
N LEU A 48 22.40 18.45 19.27
CA LEU A 48 22.95 18.54 20.63
C LEU A 48 23.31 19.98 21.06
N LYS A 49 23.78 20.82 20.11
CA LYS A 49 24.14 22.22 20.38
C LYS A 49 22.94 23.11 20.71
N HIS A 50 21.75 22.66 20.36
CA HIS A 50 20.48 23.35 20.53
C HIS A 50 19.63 22.73 21.65
N GLU A 51 20.18 21.77 22.41
CA GLU A 51 19.45 21.00 23.43
C GLU A 51 18.18 20.33 22.88
N ASP A 52 18.22 19.94 21.60
CA ASP A 52 17.09 19.38 20.87
C ASP A 52 17.37 17.92 20.42
N PHE A 53 16.32 17.23 19.99
CA PHE A 53 16.35 15.80 19.65
C PHE A 53 15.78 15.53 18.26
N PRO A 54 16.34 14.56 17.51
CA PRO A 54 15.78 14.18 16.23
C PRO A 54 14.38 13.55 16.41
N PRO A 55 13.57 13.50 15.33
CA PRO A 55 12.24 12.87 15.37
C PRO A 55 12.27 11.38 15.76
N TRP A 56 13.37 10.68 15.49
CA TRP A 56 13.57 9.25 15.76
C TRP A 56 14.92 8.99 16.43
N THR A 57 14.97 7.99 17.29
CA THR A 57 16.20 7.48 17.91
C THR A 57 16.78 6.28 17.16
N SER A 58 15.99 5.66 16.28
CA SER A 58 16.39 4.50 15.49
C SER A 58 15.55 4.39 14.21
N VAL A 59 16.08 3.64 13.23
CA VAL A 59 15.37 3.30 12.00
C VAL A 59 14.07 2.54 12.26
N GLN A 60 13.96 1.77 13.35
CA GLN A 60 12.72 1.09 13.72
C GLN A 60 11.62 2.07 14.09
N GLU A 61 11.94 3.21 14.71
CA GLU A 61 10.95 4.26 14.99
C GLU A 61 10.55 5.01 13.73
N LEU A 62 11.49 5.23 12.80
CA LEU A 62 11.20 5.75 11.48
C LEU A 62 10.21 4.83 10.74
N TYR A 63 10.49 3.53 10.69
CA TYR A 63 9.61 2.55 10.03
C TYR A 63 8.23 2.49 10.67
N LYS A 64 8.13 2.52 12.02
CA LYS A 64 6.82 2.64 12.69
C LYS A 64 6.06 3.91 12.29
N THR A 65 6.77 5.01 12.05
CA THR A 65 6.15 6.26 11.59
C THR A 65 5.62 6.10 10.16
N ILE A 66 6.42 5.52 9.26
CA ILE A 66 6.00 5.18 7.89
C ILE A 66 4.79 4.23 7.91
N ASP A 67 4.83 3.16 8.71
CA ASP A 67 3.74 2.19 8.85
C ASP A 67 2.47 2.80 9.45
N SER A 68 2.56 3.94 10.13
CA SER A 68 1.41 4.64 10.71
C SER A 68 0.70 5.57 9.73
N ILE A 69 1.21 5.76 8.52
CA ILE A 69 0.56 6.53 7.46
C ILE A 69 -0.83 5.93 7.20
N GLN A 70 -1.88 6.68 7.56
CA GLN A 70 -3.27 6.23 7.43
C GLN A 70 -3.90 6.56 6.07
N MET A 71 -3.27 7.43 5.27
CA MET A 71 -3.76 7.76 3.93
C MET A 71 -3.70 6.51 3.05
N GLY A 72 -4.88 6.01 2.64
CA GLY A 72 -4.98 4.82 1.81
C GLY A 72 -4.66 3.51 2.55
N ASN A 73 -4.91 3.41 3.85
CA ASN A 73 -4.63 2.21 4.65
C ASN A 73 -5.29 0.95 4.04
N ALA A 74 -4.50 0.14 3.33
CA ALA A 74 -4.83 -1.17 2.80
C ALA A 74 -3.63 -2.09 3.09
N PRO A 75 -3.54 -2.66 4.30
CA PRO A 75 -2.34 -3.35 4.74
C PRO A 75 -2.05 -4.57 3.87
N TRP A 76 -0.77 -4.81 3.59
CA TRP A 76 -0.32 -6.03 2.93
C TRP A 76 -0.61 -7.24 3.82
N LYS A 77 -1.19 -8.28 3.23
CA LYS A 77 -1.41 -9.60 3.85
C LYS A 77 -0.52 -10.61 3.14
N THR A 78 0.34 -11.26 3.91
CA THR A 78 1.21 -12.34 3.42
C THR A 78 0.64 -13.69 3.80
N TYR A 79 0.36 -14.52 2.80
CA TYR A 79 -0.09 -15.89 2.95
C TYR A 79 1.04 -16.84 2.57
N LYS A 80 1.29 -17.85 3.38
CA LYS A 80 2.19 -18.95 3.04
C LYS A 80 1.37 -20.07 2.43
N ILE A 81 1.63 -20.37 1.17
CA ILE A 81 0.89 -21.37 0.39
C ILE A 81 1.84 -22.53 0.12
N HIS A 82 1.41 -23.74 0.41
CA HIS A 82 2.07 -24.95 -0.04
C HIS A 82 1.02 -25.93 -0.55
N TYR A 83 1.44 -26.83 -1.44
CA TYR A 83 0.60 -27.89 -1.92
C TYR A 83 0.42 -28.97 -0.84
N GLU A 84 -0.82 -29.41 -0.63
CA GLU A 84 -1.19 -30.45 0.35
C GLU A 84 -1.76 -31.72 -0.30
N GLY A 85 -1.88 -31.73 -1.63
CA GLY A 85 -2.46 -32.87 -2.35
C GLY A 85 -1.49 -34.05 -2.51
N PRO A 86 -1.96 -35.15 -3.14
CA PRO A 86 -1.12 -36.30 -3.47
C PRO A 86 0.02 -35.88 -4.41
N LEU A 87 1.22 -36.39 -4.15
CA LEU A 87 2.37 -36.20 -5.02
C LEU A 87 2.38 -37.27 -6.13
N PRO A 88 2.72 -36.91 -7.38
CA PRO A 88 2.85 -37.88 -8.45
C PRO A 88 4.01 -38.85 -8.15
N PRO A 89 3.94 -40.10 -8.64
CA PRO A 89 5.05 -41.03 -8.54
C PRO A 89 6.29 -40.49 -9.27
N GLY A 90 7.47 -40.75 -8.71
CA GLY A 90 8.75 -40.23 -9.24
C GLY A 90 9.19 -38.96 -8.51
N THR A 91 9.86 -38.05 -9.22
CA THR A 91 10.32 -36.76 -8.67
C THR A 91 9.22 -35.71 -8.81
N PRO A 92 8.60 -35.24 -7.71
CA PRO A 92 7.54 -34.26 -7.81
C PRO A 92 8.06 -32.90 -8.30
N PRO A 93 7.25 -32.14 -9.05
CA PRO A 93 7.59 -30.77 -9.44
C PRO A 93 7.86 -29.88 -8.22
N LYS A 94 8.79 -28.92 -8.36
CA LYS A 94 9.17 -28.01 -7.26
C LYS A 94 7.99 -27.19 -6.71
N TRP A 95 6.99 -26.89 -7.53
CA TRP A 95 5.81 -26.14 -7.09
C TRP A 95 4.95 -26.93 -6.08
N MET A 96 5.02 -28.27 -6.09
CA MET A 96 4.32 -29.13 -5.15
C MET A 96 5.08 -29.35 -3.84
N THR A 97 6.37 -29.00 -3.78
CA THR A 97 7.24 -29.32 -2.63
C THR A 97 7.77 -28.08 -1.91
N LYS A 98 7.59 -26.89 -2.49
CA LYS A 98 8.01 -25.62 -1.90
C LYS A 98 6.84 -24.85 -1.32
N THR A 99 7.14 -24.10 -0.26
CA THR A 99 6.27 -23.05 0.25
C THR A 99 6.52 -21.77 -0.52
N TYR A 100 5.44 -21.11 -0.93
CA TYR A 100 5.43 -19.83 -1.61
C TYR A 100 4.77 -18.78 -0.73
N GLU A 101 5.23 -17.53 -0.85
CA GLU A 101 4.60 -16.40 -0.19
C GLU A 101 3.74 -15.66 -1.21
N LEU A 102 2.44 -15.60 -0.95
CA LEU A 102 1.49 -14.77 -1.67
C LEU A 102 1.27 -13.49 -0.87
N VAL A 103 1.70 -12.36 -1.42
CA VAL A 103 1.51 -11.04 -0.83
C VAL A 103 0.34 -10.37 -1.55
N THR A 104 -0.73 -10.06 -0.83
CA THR A 104 -1.94 -9.44 -1.40
C THR A 104 -2.36 -8.20 -0.60
N TRP A 105 -3.18 -7.36 -1.22
CA TRP A 105 -3.94 -6.32 -0.53
C TRP A 105 -5.36 -6.77 -0.23
N ASP A 106 -5.95 -6.15 0.79
CA ASP A 106 -7.38 -6.23 1.01
C ASP A 106 -8.13 -5.46 -0.09
N ALA A 107 -8.62 -6.18 -1.10
CA ALA A 107 -9.27 -5.60 -2.26
C ALA A 107 -10.51 -4.77 -1.89
N LEU A 108 -11.25 -5.17 -0.84
CA LEU A 108 -12.41 -4.42 -0.38
C LEU A 108 -11.97 -3.09 0.23
N GLN A 109 -10.97 -3.12 1.12
CA GLN A 109 -10.43 -1.90 1.73
C GLN A 109 -9.85 -0.95 0.67
N LEU A 110 -9.16 -1.50 -0.34
CA LEU A 110 -8.63 -0.70 -1.44
C LEU A 110 -9.74 0.02 -2.22
N ILE A 111 -10.80 -0.69 -2.59
CA ILE A 111 -11.95 -0.11 -3.30
C ILE A 111 -12.66 0.91 -2.42
N GLN A 112 -12.85 0.64 -1.12
CA GLN A 112 -13.42 1.60 -0.19
C GLN A 112 -12.58 2.87 -0.10
N ASN A 113 -11.26 2.75 0.01
CA ASN A 113 -10.35 3.89 0.01
C ASN A 113 -10.47 4.69 -1.28
N GLN A 114 -10.48 4.02 -2.45
CA GLN A 114 -10.64 4.68 -3.76
C GLN A 114 -11.99 5.40 -3.89
N LEU A 115 -13.09 4.80 -3.44
CA LEU A 115 -14.42 5.42 -3.46
C LEU A 115 -14.56 6.57 -2.47
N LEU A 116 -13.77 6.58 -1.41
CA LEU A 116 -13.75 7.67 -0.44
C LEU A 116 -12.93 8.85 -0.95
N THR A 117 -12.00 8.71 -1.88
CA THR A 117 -11.24 9.84 -2.42
C THR A 117 -11.95 10.51 -3.61
N THR A 118 -11.76 11.82 -3.77
CA THR A 118 -12.23 12.56 -4.95
C THR A 118 -11.35 12.38 -6.17
N ASP A 119 -10.14 11.85 -5.98
CA ASP A 119 -9.15 11.70 -7.06
C ASP A 119 -9.65 10.75 -8.16
N PHE A 120 -10.48 9.76 -7.79
CA PHE A 120 -11.04 8.79 -8.72
C PHE A 120 -12.47 9.11 -9.18
N GLU A 121 -13.03 10.27 -8.81
CA GLU A 121 -14.43 10.62 -9.12
C GLU A 121 -14.71 10.59 -10.63
N LYS A 122 -13.73 10.96 -11.46
CA LYS A 122 -13.84 10.97 -12.93
C LYS A 122 -13.45 9.65 -13.58
N ASP A 123 -12.80 8.77 -12.84
CA ASP A 123 -12.24 7.51 -13.35
C ASP A 123 -13.17 6.32 -13.07
N VAL A 124 -14.09 6.46 -12.11
CA VAL A 124 -15.10 5.44 -11.80
C VAL A 124 -16.42 5.81 -12.45
N THR A 125 -16.87 4.98 -13.39
CA THR A 125 -18.22 5.10 -13.96
C THR A 125 -19.20 4.30 -13.09
N PRO A 126 -20.14 4.95 -12.37
CA PRO A 126 -21.05 4.27 -11.46
C PRO A 126 -22.21 3.56 -12.19
N VAL A 127 -22.32 3.72 -13.51
CA VAL A 127 -23.36 3.07 -14.31
C VAL A 127 -22.86 1.72 -14.84
N PRO A 128 -23.72 0.69 -14.87
CA PRO A 128 -23.39 -0.59 -15.49
C PRO A 128 -22.94 -0.40 -16.94
N TYR A 129 -21.86 -1.07 -17.30
CA TYR A 129 -21.33 -1.08 -18.66
C TYR A 129 -22.30 -1.83 -19.57
N ARG A 130 -22.69 -1.23 -20.70
CA ARG A 130 -23.53 -1.90 -21.69
C ARG A 130 -22.75 -2.08 -22.98
N GLN A 131 -22.48 -3.33 -23.32
CA GLN A 131 -21.90 -3.72 -24.59
C GLN A 131 -22.98 -4.36 -25.44
N PHE A 132 -22.99 -4.03 -26.73
CA PHE A 132 -23.89 -4.65 -27.69
C PHE A 132 -23.08 -5.28 -28.83
N ASP A 133 -23.53 -6.42 -29.33
CA ASP A 133 -22.97 -7.03 -30.54
C ASP A 133 -23.45 -6.30 -31.82
N LYS A 134 -23.10 -6.84 -32.98
CA LYS A 134 -23.45 -6.24 -34.29
C LYS A 134 -24.95 -6.35 -34.57
N GLU A 135 -25.60 -7.32 -33.96
CA GLU A 135 -27.02 -7.61 -34.07
C GLU A 135 -27.87 -6.80 -33.06
N GLY A 136 -27.23 -6.11 -32.11
CA GLY A 136 -27.87 -5.26 -31.12
C GLY A 136 -28.23 -5.98 -29.82
N TRP A 137 -27.77 -7.21 -29.60
CA TRP A 137 -27.96 -7.94 -28.35
C TRP A 137 -26.93 -7.53 -27.32
N GLN A 138 -27.36 -7.46 -26.06
CA GLN A 138 -26.46 -7.13 -24.96
C GLN A 138 -25.46 -8.27 -24.70
N VAL A 139 -24.19 -7.91 -24.60
CA VAL A 139 -23.08 -8.81 -24.33
C VAL A 139 -22.59 -8.59 -22.90
N TRP A 140 -22.52 -9.69 -22.13
CA TRP A 140 -22.03 -9.70 -20.77
C TRP A 140 -20.57 -10.20 -20.77
N SER A 141 -19.62 -9.28 -20.63
CA SER A 141 -18.18 -9.56 -20.80
C SER A 141 -17.36 -9.39 -19.52
N ASN A 142 -17.86 -8.67 -18.52
CA ASN A 142 -17.18 -8.46 -17.24
C ASN A 142 -18.17 -8.18 -16.10
N LEU A 143 -17.67 -8.05 -14.86
CA LEU A 143 -18.50 -7.75 -13.68
C LEU A 143 -19.37 -6.50 -13.89
N MET A 144 -18.79 -5.43 -14.44
CA MET A 144 -19.48 -4.16 -14.68
C MET A 144 -20.55 -4.27 -15.77
N SER A 145 -20.49 -5.29 -16.63
CA SER A 145 -21.49 -5.49 -17.65
C SER A 145 -22.81 -6.01 -17.11
N GLY A 146 -22.83 -6.60 -15.89
CA GLY A 146 -23.97 -7.27 -15.25
C GLY A 146 -25.20 -6.40 -14.99
N ASP A 147 -26.36 -7.06 -14.87
CA ASP A 147 -27.64 -6.39 -14.59
C ASP A 147 -27.77 -6.19 -13.07
N TRP A 148 -27.09 -5.16 -12.58
CA TRP A 148 -27.08 -4.82 -11.17
C TRP A 148 -28.38 -4.08 -10.80
N ALA A 149 -28.94 -4.41 -9.64
CA ALA A 149 -30.06 -3.67 -9.08
C ALA A 149 -29.60 -2.26 -8.66
N TYR A 150 -29.52 -1.34 -9.62
CA TYR A 150 -29.30 0.07 -9.38
C TYR A 150 -30.66 0.77 -9.28
N LYS A 151 -30.87 1.55 -8.23
CA LYS A 151 -32.00 2.46 -8.04
C LYS A 151 -31.46 3.86 -7.79
#